data_AF-A0A1F8XMD8-F1
#
_entry.id   AF-A0A1F8XMD8-F1
#
_cell.length_a   1.000
_cell.length_b   1.000
_cell.length_c   1.000
_cell.angle_alpha   90.00
_cell.angle_beta   90.00
_cell.angle_gamma   90.00
#
_symmetry.space_group_name_H-M   'P 1'
#
loop_
_entity.id
_entity.type
_entity.pdbx_description
1 polymer ?
#
loop_
_entity_poly.entity_id
_entity_poly.type
_entity_poly.pdbx_seq_one_letter_code
_entity_poly.pdbx_strand_id
1 'polypeptide(L)'
;MAFGSRAFSREFFDMYHAAVFEALGENAAKYNARIGAILANAWYKRVESSADPAGSKKAKESYTGGPFSFSDIVRFEFTDEGTVYLYAKNCVSCIDSEQLLMKEVFMSHDFSKEFFAAYHAAVIEALGDDAARYNAKIGIILANAWQKKLSELPADPAEFKKAIEAYMSGPFRFSDIAKFEFNNDGTACLYVKGCDICNGNELLRSSGKKGSCPISQMVKSAMGKALKTGVELTGSEKPGPVGECYLKYKISM
;
A
#
# COMPACT_ATOMS: atom_id res chain seq x y z
N MET A 1 25.56 -8.47 -8.88
CA MET A 1 25.57 -7.21 -8.09
C MET A 1 24.27 -7.15 -7.31
N ALA A 2 24.32 -7.23 -5.98
CA ALA A 2 23.14 -7.14 -5.15
C ALA A 2 22.64 -5.68 -5.15
N PHE A 3 21.46 -5.45 -5.71
CA PHE A 3 20.76 -4.19 -5.53
C PHE A 3 20.44 -4.06 -4.04
N GLY A 4 20.97 -3.03 -3.37
CA GLY A 4 20.72 -2.80 -1.96
C GLY A 4 19.22 -2.71 -1.72
N SER A 5 18.68 -3.59 -0.88
CA SER A 5 17.27 -3.56 -0.53
C SER A 5 16.99 -2.27 0.25
N ARG A 6 16.34 -1.30 -0.40
CA ARG A 6 15.81 -0.11 0.26
C ARG A 6 14.92 -0.54 1.43
N ALA A 7 15.15 0.03 2.62
CA ALA A 7 14.25 -0.13 3.77
C ALA A 7 12.84 0.36 3.40
N PHE A 8 11.81 -0.40 3.78
CA PHE A 8 10.44 -0.06 3.45
C PHE A 8 10.04 1.31 4.03
N SER A 9 9.24 2.08 3.28
CA SER A 9 8.82 3.41 3.71
C SER A 9 7.62 3.30 4.64
N ARG A 10 7.81 3.63 5.93
CA ARG A 10 6.70 3.74 6.89
C ARG A 10 5.70 4.81 6.47
N GLU A 11 6.19 5.98 6.05
CA GLU A 11 5.35 7.08 5.58
C GLU A 11 4.48 6.65 4.38
N PHE A 12 5.04 5.87 3.44
CA PHE A 12 4.26 5.31 2.34
C PHE A 12 3.09 4.47 2.85
N PHE A 13 3.36 3.55 3.77
CA PHE A 13 2.34 2.67 4.32
C PHE A 13 1.22 3.44 5.00
N ASP A 14 1.58 4.38 5.89
CA ASP A 14 0.60 5.16 6.64
C ASP A 14 -0.28 5.98 5.69
N MET A 15 0.31 6.59 4.65
CA MET A 15 -0.44 7.31 3.62
C MET A 15 -1.34 6.40 2.78
N TYR A 16 -0.85 5.22 2.38
CA TYR A 16 -1.64 4.25 1.63
C TYR A 16 -2.81 3.72 2.46
N HIS A 17 -2.56 3.34 3.70
CA HIS A 17 -3.55 2.88 4.66
C HIS A 17 -4.64 3.93 4.89
N ALA A 18 -4.24 5.17 5.21
CA ALA A 18 -5.19 6.27 5.38
C ALA A 18 -6.04 6.50 4.12
N ALA A 19 -5.43 6.46 2.94
CA ALA A 19 -6.14 6.62 1.67
C ALA A 19 -7.14 5.47 1.40
N VAL A 20 -6.81 4.23 1.80
CA VAL A 20 -7.75 3.10 1.73
C VAL A 20 -8.97 3.39 2.61
N PHE A 21 -8.78 3.75 3.87
CA PHE A 21 -9.91 3.96 4.79
C PHE A 21 -10.75 5.20 4.45
N GLU A 22 -10.11 6.29 4.02
CA GLU A 22 -10.82 7.46 3.48
C GLU A 22 -11.61 7.09 2.21
N ALA A 23 -11.05 6.25 1.34
CA ALA A 23 -11.76 5.77 0.16
C ALA A 23 -13.01 4.96 0.55
N LEU A 24 -12.90 4.10 1.56
CA LEU A 24 -13.99 3.24 2.05
C LEU A 24 -15.14 4.04 2.68
N GLY A 25 -14.85 5.14 3.37
CA GLY A 25 -15.85 5.99 4.03
C GLY A 25 -16.74 5.18 4.98
N GLU A 26 -18.06 5.30 4.83
CA GLU A 26 -19.05 4.56 5.65
C GLU A 26 -18.91 3.03 5.55
N ASN A 27 -18.30 2.51 4.47
CA ASN A 27 -18.05 1.08 4.32
C ASN A 27 -16.78 0.58 5.03
N ALA A 28 -16.04 1.46 5.71
CA ALA A 28 -14.76 1.14 6.33
C ALA A 28 -14.85 -0.05 7.28
N ALA A 29 -15.84 -0.10 8.18
CA ALA A 29 -16.00 -1.19 9.13
C ALA A 29 -16.18 -2.57 8.43
N LYS A 30 -17.05 -2.62 7.41
CA LYS A 30 -17.33 -3.84 6.64
C LYS A 30 -16.07 -4.35 5.92
N TYR A 31 -15.36 -3.47 5.22
CA TYR A 31 -14.19 -3.87 4.45
C TYR A 31 -12.97 -4.12 5.35
N ASN A 32 -12.82 -3.40 6.46
CA ASN A 32 -11.76 -3.66 7.44
C ASN A 32 -11.88 -5.08 8.03
N ALA A 33 -13.09 -5.50 8.42
CA ALA A 33 -13.33 -6.86 8.90
C ALA A 33 -12.93 -7.93 7.86
N ARG A 34 -13.24 -7.70 6.58
CA ARG A 34 -12.85 -8.59 5.48
C ARG A 34 -11.33 -8.62 5.27
N ILE A 35 -10.67 -7.47 5.27
CA ILE A 35 -9.21 -7.36 5.15
C ILE A 35 -8.54 -8.15 6.29
N GLY A 36 -8.99 -7.94 7.52
CA GLY A 36 -8.51 -8.68 8.70
C GLY A 36 -8.68 -10.19 8.56
N ALA A 37 -9.86 -10.65 8.12
CA ALA A 37 -10.12 -12.08 7.91
C ALA A 37 -9.20 -12.70 6.83
N ILE A 38 -8.95 -12.00 5.72
CA ILE A 38 -8.05 -12.47 4.67
C ILE A 38 -6.61 -12.57 5.19
N LEU A 39 -6.14 -11.57 5.93
CA LEU A 39 -4.81 -11.57 6.53
C LEU A 39 -4.64 -12.68 7.56
N ALA A 40 -5.64 -12.90 8.43
CA ALA A 40 -5.63 -13.98 9.41
C ALA A 40 -5.58 -15.36 8.71
N ASN A 41 -6.35 -15.55 7.65
CA ASN A 41 -6.33 -16.80 6.87
C ASN A 41 -5.00 -17.01 6.15
N ALA A 42 -4.40 -15.96 5.56
CA ALA A 42 -3.09 -16.05 4.92
C ALA A 42 -2.01 -16.44 5.93
N TRP A 43 -2.08 -15.90 7.14
CA TRP A 43 -1.20 -16.28 8.25
C TRP A 43 -1.43 -17.74 8.67
N TYR A 44 -2.68 -18.14 8.88
CA TYR A 44 -3.02 -19.51 9.31
C TYR A 44 -2.45 -20.56 8.34
N LYS A 45 -2.65 -20.36 7.04
CA LYS A 45 -2.07 -21.22 6.00
C LYS A 45 -0.55 -21.28 6.06
N ARG A 46 0.12 -20.17 6.39
CA ARG A 46 1.58 -20.11 6.55
C ARG A 46 2.06 -20.89 7.78
N VAL A 47 1.33 -20.82 8.87
CA VAL A 47 1.63 -21.59 10.10
C VAL A 47 1.44 -23.09 9.88
N GLU A 48 0.35 -23.49 9.21
CA GLU A 48 0.09 -24.90 8.89
C GLU A 48 1.07 -25.50 7.89
N SER A 49 1.51 -24.73 6.90
CA SER A 49 2.48 -25.18 5.88
C SER A 49 3.94 -25.17 6.35
N SER A 50 4.22 -24.65 7.55
CA SER A 50 5.57 -24.73 8.13
C SER A 50 5.85 -26.17 8.59
N ALA A 51 6.74 -26.85 7.87
CA ALA A 51 7.12 -28.26 8.08
C ALA A 51 7.92 -28.54 9.38
N ASP A 52 8.03 -27.57 10.28
CA ASP A 52 8.75 -27.67 11.55
C ASP A 52 7.75 -27.62 12.72
N PRO A 53 7.54 -28.71 13.48
CA PRO A 53 6.68 -28.73 14.67
C PRO A 53 7.11 -27.70 15.74
N ALA A 54 8.39 -27.36 15.83
CA ALA A 54 8.89 -26.31 16.72
C ALA A 54 8.64 -24.91 16.14
N GLY A 55 8.74 -24.75 14.82
CA GLY A 55 8.39 -23.54 14.07
C GLY A 55 6.89 -23.23 14.09
N SER A 56 6.02 -24.25 14.08
CA SER A 56 4.56 -24.08 14.22
C SER A 56 4.16 -23.69 15.65
N LYS A 57 4.87 -24.19 16.68
CA LYS A 57 4.67 -23.77 18.07
C LYS A 57 5.16 -22.33 18.30
N LYS A 58 6.35 -21.98 17.81
CA LYS A 58 6.86 -20.59 17.81
C LYS A 58 5.96 -19.65 17.02
N ALA A 59 5.49 -20.03 15.83
CA ALA A 59 4.61 -19.19 15.02
C ALA A 59 3.23 -18.98 15.66
N LYS A 60 2.69 -20.00 16.36
CA LYS A 60 1.46 -19.88 17.17
C LYS A 60 1.64 -19.00 18.42
N GLU A 61 2.84 -18.95 18.99
CA GLU A 61 3.18 -18.15 20.18
C GLU A 61 3.71 -16.74 19.83
N SER A 62 4.25 -16.54 18.62
CA SER A 62 4.89 -15.29 18.17
C SER A 62 4.00 -14.53 17.18
N TYR A 63 3.04 -13.79 17.72
CA TYR A 63 2.65 -12.55 17.07
C TYR A 63 3.62 -11.39 17.35
N THR A 64 4.61 -11.67 18.19
CA THR A 64 5.55 -10.71 18.76
C THR A 64 6.93 -10.96 18.13
N GLY A 65 7.31 -10.13 17.15
CA GLY A 65 8.70 -10.04 16.67
C GLY A 65 9.07 -10.73 15.36
N GLY A 66 8.11 -11.17 14.54
CA GLY A 66 8.39 -11.66 13.17
C GLY A 66 8.15 -10.60 12.08
N PRO A 67 8.65 -10.79 10.84
CA PRO A 67 8.51 -9.86 9.70
C PRO A 67 7.06 -9.75 9.16
N PHE A 68 6.04 -9.96 10.00
CA PHE A 68 4.62 -9.96 9.66
C PHE A 68 3.76 -9.36 10.79
N SER A 69 4.37 -8.54 11.65
CA SER A 69 3.69 -7.91 12.79
C SER A 69 3.03 -6.58 12.38
N PHE A 70 1.76 -6.41 12.73
CA PHE A 70 1.03 -5.13 12.64
C PHE A 70 0.93 -4.37 13.98
N SER A 71 1.51 -4.96 15.03
CA SER A 71 1.52 -4.45 16.40
C SER A 71 2.61 -5.17 17.20
N ASP A 72 3.26 -4.48 18.13
CA ASP A 72 4.40 -5.01 18.88
C ASP A 72 4.06 -6.27 19.70
N ILE A 73 2.80 -6.35 20.14
CA ILE A 73 2.23 -7.53 20.77
C ILE A 73 0.87 -7.78 20.13
N VAL A 74 0.58 -9.03 19.75
CA VAL A 74 -0.80 -9.51 19.70
C VAL A 74 -0.93 -10.71 20.62
N ARG A 75 -1.88 -10.62 21.53
CA ARG A 75 -2.30 -11.71 22.40
C ARG A 75 -3.76 -12.00 22.12
N PHE A 76 -4.07 -13.28 21.90
CA PHE A 76 -5.44 -13.75 21.86
C PHE A 76 -5.81 -14.23 23.25
N GLU A 77 -6.93 -13.76 23.79
CA GLU A 77 -7.53 -14.30 25.01
C GLU A 77 -8.85 -14.97 24.62
N PHE A 78 -8.94 -16.26 24.93
CA PHE A 78 -10.11 -17.06 24.66
C PHE A 78 -10.91 -17.15 25.96
N THR A 79 -12.19 -16.77 25.92
CA THR A 79 -13.09 -17.02 27.04
C THR A 79 -13.74 -18.39 26.92
N ASP A 80 -14.19 -18.92 28.06
CA ASP A 80 -14.93 -20.18 28.14
C ASP A 80 -16.23 -20.16 27.34
N GLU A 81 -16.74 -18.97 27.00
CA GLU A 81 -17.92 -18.72 26.18
C GLU A 81 -17.63 -18.68 24.67
N GLY A 82 -16.37 -18.90 24.26
CA GLY A 82 -15.94 -18.91 22.86
C GLY A 82 -15.69 -17.53 22.25
N THR A 83 -15.67 -16.47 23.07
CA THR A 83 -15.27 -15.13 22.62
C THR A 83 -13.75 -15.04 22.56
N VAL A 84 -13.24 -14.49 21.46
CA VAL A 84 -11.79 -14.26 21.28
C VAL A 84 -11.51 -12.77 21.35
N TYR A 85 -10.77 -12.34 22.38
CA TYR A 85 -10.27 -10.98 22.51
C TYR A 85 -8.91 -10.87 21.85
N LEU A 86 -8.76 -9.90 20.94
CA LEU A 86 -7.50 -9.52 20.34
C LEU A 86 -6.90 -8.36 21.11
N TYR A 87 -5.87 -8.62 21.90
CA TYR A 87 -5.05 -7.57 22.51
C TYR A 87 -3.91 -7.22 21.59
N ALA A 88 -4.01 -6.09 20.90
CA ALA A 88 -2.95 -5.60 20.02
C ALA A 88 -2.32 -4.33 20.60
N LYS A 89 -1.04 -4.38 20.99
CA LYS A 89 -0.29 -3.22 21.48
C LYS A 89 0.35 -2.47 20.31
N ASN A 90 0.06 -1.18 20.14
CA ASN A 90 0.54 -0.34 19.03
C ASN A 90 0.01 -0.77 17.64
N CYS A 91 -1.26 -1.16 17.59
CA CYS A 91 -1.97 -1.54 16.36
C CYS A 91 -2.29 -0.32 15.48
N VAL A 92 -1.67 -0.23 14.31
CA VAL A 92 -1.82 0.92 13.40
C VAL A 92 -3.18 0.94 12.68
N SER A 93 -3.88 -0.20 12.63
CA SER A 93 -5.19 -0.36 11.98
C SER A 93 -6.37 -0.43 12.94
N CYS A 94 -6.14 -0.32 14.25
CA CYS A 94 -7.20 -0.43 15.25
C CYS A 94 -7.87 0.95 15.42
N ILE A 95 -9.18 0.98 15.24
CA ILE A 95 -10.01 2.18 15.42
C ILE A 95 -10.05 2.49 16.92
N ASP A 96 -9.80 3.75 17.29
CA ASP A 96 -9.99 4.27 18.64
C ASP A 96 -11.43 4.04 19.10
N SER A 97 -11.67 2.95 19.82
CA SER A 97 -12.65 2.93 20.90
C SER A 97 -11.87 3.18 22.18
N GLU A 98 -12.09 4.35 22.76
CA GLU A 98 -11.39 4.88 23.92
C GLU A 98 -11.12 3.85 25.02
N GLN A 99 -9.98 4.06 25.70
CA GLN A 99 -9.49 3.37 26.89
C GLN A 99 -8.69 2.09 26.64
N LEU A 100 -7.42 2.28 26.28
CA LEU A 100 -6.33 1.59 26.99
C LEU A 100 -5.09 2.48 26.98
N LEU A 101 -4.92 3.14 28.12
CA LEU A 101 -3.70 3.75 28.62
C LEU A 101 -2.44 3.07 28.04
N MET A 102 -1.55 3.86 27.45
CA MET A 102 -0.17 4.04 27.93
C MET A 102 0.64 4.94 26.98
N LYS A 103 0.97 6.10 27.54
CA LYS A 103 2.11 7.00 27.26
C LYS A 103 3.18 6.44 26.34
N GLU A 104 3.51 7.24 25.32
CA GLU A 104 4.85 7.44 24.74
C GLU A 104 5.76 6.21 24.76
N VAL A 105 5.70 5.39 23.72
CA VAL A 105 6.73 4.37 23.46
C VAL A 105 7.18 4.47 22.02
N PHE A 106 8.46 4.82 21.85
CA PHE A 106 9.19 4.90 20.60
C PHE A 106 9.02 3.63 19.76
N MET A 107 8.45 3.79 18.56
CA MET A 107 8.20 2.73 17.58
C MET A 107 9.52 2.37 16.87
N SER A 108 9.96 1.11 16.94
CA SER A 108 11.21 0.65 16.29
C SER A 108 11.06 -0.59 15.41
N HIS A 109 9.84 -0.96 15.01
CA HIS A 109 9.63 -2.05 14.06
C HIS A 109 9.37 -1.48 12.65
N ASP A 110 10.39 -1.60 11.80
CA ASP A 110 10.26 -1.39 10.36
C ASP A 110 9.27 -2.42 9.79
N PHE A 111 8.15 -1.96 9.24
CA PHE A 111 7.22 -2.83 8.52
C PHE A 111 7.93 -3.52 7.36
N SER A 112 7.71 -4.82 7.22
CA SER A 112 8.32 -5.58 6.13
C SER A 112 7.60 -5.34 4.80
N LYS A 113 8.34 -5.49 3.69
CA LYS A 113 7.75 -5.44 2.35
C LYS A 113 6.77 -6.60 2.13
N GLU A 114 7.00 -7.73 2.81
CA GLU A 114 6.15 -8.92 2.79
C GLU A 114 4.79 -8.65 3.42
N PHE A 115 4.76 -7.99 4.58
CA PHE A 115 3.51 -7.59 5.24
C PHE A 115 2.73 -6.62 4.34
N PHE A 116 3.41 -5.60 3.81
CA PHE A 116 2.76 -4.66 2.91
C PHE A 116 2.17 -5.34 1.66
N ALA A 117 2.90 -6.27 1.06
CA ALA A 117 2.41 -7.03 -0.09
C ALA A 117 1.13 -7.80 0.26
N ALA A 118 1.09 -8.49 1.40
CA ALA A 118 -0.09 -9.21 1.88
C ALA A 118 -1.24 -8.26 2.21
N TYR A 119 -0.96 -7.13 2.86
CA TYR A 119 -1.95 -6.10 3.16
C TYR A 119 -2.58 -5.53 1.89
N HIS A 120 -1.78 -5.13 0.91
CA HIS A 120 -2.26 -4.64 -0.37
C HIS A 120 -3.13 -5.68 -1.09
N ALA A 121 -2.68 -6.95 -1.14
CA ALA A 121 -3.46 -8.03 -1.73
C ALA A 121 -4.80 -8.23 -1.01
N ALA A 122 -4.80 -8.21 0.34
CA ALA A 122 -6.00 -8.34 1.15
C ALA A 122 -6.98 -7.17 0.94
N VAL A 123 -6.49 -5.95 0.80
CA VAL A 123 -7.33 -4.78 0.45
C VAL A 123 -8.05 -5.02 -0.88
N ILE A 124 -7.32 -5.38 -1.94
CA ILE A 124 -7.93 -5.60 -3.26
C ILE A 124 -8.89 -6.78 -3.25
N GLU A 125 -8.54 -7.86 -2.56
CA GLU A 125 -9.40 -9.03 -2.42
C GLU A 125 -10.68 -8.73 -1.65
N ALA A 126 -10.59 -7.99 -0.53
CA ALA A 126 -11.75 -7.61 0.27
C ALA A 126 -12.77 -6.78 -0.53
N LEU A 127 -12.26 -5.93 -1.42
CA LEU A 127 -13.05 -5.07 -2.30
C LEU A 127 -13.79 -5.85 -3.39
N GLY A 128 -13.25 -6.98 -3.86
CA GLY A 128 -13.88 -7.79 -4.91
C GLY A 128 -14.20 -6.98 -6.17
N ASP A 129 -15.44 -7.05 -6.64
CA ASP A 129 -15.89 -6.35 -7.87
C ASP A 129 -15.78 -4.81 -7.76
N ASP A 130 -15.78 -4.27 -6.55
CA ASP A 130 -15.63 -2.83 -6.31
C ASP A 130 -14.17 -2.34 -6.43
N ALA A 131 -13.20 -3.26 -6.58
CA ALA A 131 -11.78 -2.94 -6.51
C ALA A 131 -11.36 -1.85 -7.51
N ALA A 132 -11.90 -1.84 -8.73
CA ALA A 132 -11.57 -0.83 -9.72
C ALA A 132 -11.98 0.59 -9.28
N ARG A 133 -13.20 0.72 -8.75
CA ARG A 133 -13.77 2.00 -8.26
C ARG A 133 -12.97 2.53 -7.08
N TYR A 134 -12.73 1.69 -6.06
CA TYR A 134 -11.98 2.13 -4.88
C TYR A 134 -10.50 2.37 -5.20
N ASN A 135 -9.88 1.61 -6.09
CA ASN A 135 -8.49 1.88 -6.51
C ASN A 135 -8.33 3.25 -7.17
N ALA A 136 -9.29 3.67 -8.00
CA ALA A 136 -9.32 5.02 -8.55
C ALA A 136 -9.46 6.09 -7.45
N LYS A 137 -10.37 5.86 -6.49
CA LYS A 137 -10.57 6.76 -5.35
C LYS A 137 -9.32 6.88 -4.46
N ILE A 138 -8.66 5.76 -4.15
CA ILE A 138 -7.40 5.70 -3.39
C ILE A 138 -6.32 6.52 -4.12
N GLY A 139 -6.16 6.33 -5.42
CA GLY A 139 -5.21 7.11 -6.22
C GLY A 139 -5.49 8.62 -6.14
N ILE A 140 -6.74 9.03 -6.26
CA ILE A 140 -7.14 10.44 -6.14
C ILE A 140 -6.83 11.00 -4.74
N ILE A 141 -7.10 10.24 -3.67
CA ILE A 141 -6.81 10.66 -2.30
C ILE A 141 -5.30 10.82 -2.09
N LEU A 142 -4.49 9.87 -2.57
CA LEU A 142 -3.02 9.98 -2.53
C LEU A 142 -2.51 11.21 -3.29
N ALA A 143 -3.09 11.52 -4.45
CA ALA A 143 -2.74 12.70 -5.22
C ALA A 143 -3.08 13.99 -4.44
N ASN A 144 -4.26 14.04 -3.81
CA ASN A 144 -4.68 15.18 -3.00
C ASN A 144 -3.77 15.35 -1.76
N ALA A 145 -3.43 14.25 -1.10
CA ALA A 145 -2.55 14.27 0.07
C ALA A 145 -1.16 14.81 -0.29
N TRP A 146 -0.61 14.42 -1.44
CA TRP A 146 0.62 15.00 -1.97
C TRP A 146 0.48 16.50 -2.27
N GLN A 147 -0.55 16.89 -3.02
CA GLN A 147 -0.76 18.28 -3.43
C GLN A 147 -0.95 19.24 -2.25
N LYS A 148 -1.59 18.80 -1.16
CA LYS A 148 -1.75 19.58 0.08
C LYS A 148 -0.41 19.85 0.79
N LYS A 149 0.64 19.07 0.52
CA LYS A 149 2.00 19.28 1.06
C LYS A 149 2.81 20.30 0.23
N LEU A 150 2.33 20.69 -0.94
CA LEU A 150 3.01 21.68 -1.79
C LEU A 150 2.60 23.09 -1.39
N SER A 151 3.55 24.03 -1.39
CA SER A 151 3.24 25.45 -1.20
C SER A 151 2.44 26.02 -2.37
N GLU A 152 2.76 25.57 -3.59
CA GLU A 152 2.09 25.93 -4.83
C GLU A 152 2.02 24.70 -5.75
N LEU A 153 1.00 24.65 -6.62
CA LEU A 153 0.91 23.58 -7.61
C LEU A 153 1.92 23.83 -8.75
N PRO A 154 2.55 22.78 -9.31
CA PRO A 154 3.44 22.94 -10.45
C PRO A 154 2.75 23.60 -11.63
N ALA A 155 3.37 24.61 -12.23
CA ALA A 155 2.80 25.42 -13.29
C ALA A 155 2.91 24.78 -14.68
N ASP A 156 3.90 23.92 -14.88
CA ASP A 156 4.22 23.30 -16.17
C ASP A 156 4.70 21.84 -16.04
N PRO A 157 4.87 21.10 -17.17
CA PRO A 157 5.36 19.72 -17.15
C PRO A 157 6.75 19.53 -16.51
N ALA A 158 7.66 20.48 -16.64
CA ALA A 158 9.01 20.39 -16.09
C ALA A 158 8.99 20.54 -14.56
N GLU A 159 8.22 21.50 -14.05
CA GLU A 159 7.98 21.66 -12.63
C GLU A 159 7.24 20.45 -12.05
N PHE A 160 6.23 19.93 -12.76
CA PHE A 160 5.50 18.74 -12.33
C PHE A 160 6.44 17.55 -12.19
N LYS A 161 7.26 17.27 -13.21
CA LYS A 161 8.27 16.21 -13.21
C LYS A 161 9.18 16.34 -11.99
N LYS A 162 9.76 17.51 -11.77
CA LYS A 162 10.68 17.76 -10.66
C LYS A 162 9.99 17.51 -9.31
N ALA A 163 8.78 18.03 -9.12
CA ALA A 163 8.05 17.91 -7.86
C ALA A 163 7.60 16.47 -7.58
N ILE A 164 7.07 15.75 -8.57
CA ILE A 164 6.56 14.39 -8.38
C ILE A 164 7.70 13.39 -8.17
N GLU A 165 8.80 13.52 -8.93
CA GLU A 165 9.98 12.67 -8.75
C GLU A 165 10.59 12.86 -7.36
N ALA A 166 10.74 14.11 -6.90
CA ALA A 166 11.26 14.41 -5.56
C ALA A 166 10.37 13.83 -4.45
N TYR A 167 9.06 13.91 -4.61
CA TYR A 167 8.11 13.29 -3.68
C TYR A 167 8.23 11.76 -3.67
N MET A 168 8.30 11.15 -4.87
CA MET A 168 8.39 9.70 -5.04
C MET A 168 9.72 9.11 -4.58
N SER A 169 10.83 9.84 -4.70
CA SER A 169 12.15 9.39 -4.22
C SER A 169 12.41 9.72 -2.74
N GLY A 170 11.71 10.72 -2.19
CA GLY A 170 11.93 11.25 -0.85
C GLY A 170 10.98 10.70 0.22
N PRO A 171 9.94 11.46 0.64
CA PRO A 171 9.05 11.08 1.73
C PRO A 171 8.11 9.92 1.38
N PHE A 172 7.58 9.90 0.15
CA PHE A 172 6.69 8.82 -0.27
C PHE A 172 7.48 7.53 -0.46
N ARG A 173 8.45 7.49 -1.37
CA ARG A 173 9.42 6.39 -1.49
C ARG A 173 8.75 5.02 -1.51
N PHE A 174 7.87 4.78 -2.48
CA PHE A 174 7.19 3.49 -2.71
C PHE A 174 7.97 2.56 -3.66
N SER A 175 9.06 3.06 -4.24
CA SER A 175 9.89 2.41 -5.24
C SER A 175 11.36 2.84 -5.09
N ASP A 176 12.27 2.11 -5.73
CA ASP A 176 13.70 2.45 -5.77
C ASP A 176 13.98 3.53 -6.84
N ILE A 177 13.26 3.45 -7.96
CA ILE A 177 13.35 4.42 -9.06
C ILE A 177 11.93 4.81 -9.46
N ALA A 178 11.69 6.12 -9.57
CA ALA A 178 10.53 6.71 -10.22
C ALA A 178 11.03 7.84 -11.11
N LYS A 179 10.88 7.70 -12.43
CA LYS A 179 11.34 8.67 -13.43
C LYS A 179 10.20 9.03 -14.38
N PHE A 180 10.00 10.31 -14.58
CA PHE A 180 8.95 10.88 -15.38
C PHE A 180 9.51 11.45 -16.69
N GLU A 181 8.82 11.20 -17.79
CA GLU A 181 9.16 11.75 -19.10
C GLU A 181 7.90 12.33 -19.74
N PHE A 182 8.03 13.53 -20.29
CA PHE A 182 7.03 14.17 -21.14
C PHE A 182 7.56 14.17 -22.57
N ASN A 183 6.72 13.76 -23.50
CA ASN A 183 7.04 13.69 -24.91
C ASN A 183 6.39 14.85 -25.66
N ASN A 184 6.99 15.25 -26.78
CA ASN A 184 6.49 16.35 -27.61
C ASN A 184 5.16 16.04 -28.32
N ASP A 185 4.70 14.78 -28.29
CA ASP A 185 3.47 14.31 -28.91
C ASP A 185 2.25 14.35 -27.96
N GLY A 186 2.38 14.98 -26.80
CA GLY A 186 1.32 15.05 -25.79
C GLY A 186 1.17 13.77 -24.97
N THR A 187 2.17 12.87 -25.01
CA THR A 187 2.22 11.71 -24.12
C THR A 187 3.17 11.93 -22.96
N ALA A 188 2.94 11.20 -21.86
CA ALA A 188 3.85 11.15 -20.74
C ALA A 188 4.01 9.73 -20.22
N CYS A 189 5.16 9.44 -19.61
CA CYS A 189 5.46 8.13 -19.07
C CYS A 189 6.09 8.23 -17.68
N LEU A 190 5.62 7.39 -16.76
CA LEU A 190 6.31 7.12 -15.50
C LEU A 190 6.97 5.75 -15.58
N TYR A 191 8.30 5.72 -15.54
CA TYR A 191 9.08 4.52 -15.28
C TYR A 191 9.22 4.29 -13.78
N VAL A 192 8.93 3.07 -13.33
CA VAL A 192 9.06 2.66 -11.93
C VAL A 192 9.88 1.37 -11.85
N LYS A 193 10.81 1.31 -10.88
CA LYS A 193 11.56 0.09 -10.54
C LYS A 193 11.61 -0.13 -9.03
N GLY A 194 11.50 -1.38 -8.59
CA GLY A 194 11.52 -1.74 -7.16
C GLY A 194 10.24 -1.37 -6.42
N CYS A 195 9.09 -1.35 -7.11
CA CYS A 195 7.81 -0.95 -6.54
C CYS A 195 7.29 -1.93 -5.47
N ASP A 196 7.05 -1.43 -4.26
CA ASP A 196 6.58 -2.24 -3.13
C ASP A 196 5.14 -2.77 -3.35
N ILE A 197 4.32 -2.06 -4.15
CA ILE A 197 2.93 -2.47 -4.48
C ILE A 197 2.92 -3.67 -5.44
N CYS A 198 3.91 -3.77 -6.32
CA CYS A 198 3.95 -4.83 -7.33
C CYS A 198 4.03 -6.23 -6.73
N ASN A 199 4.63 -6.37 -5.54
CA ASN A 199 4.69 -7.64 -4.82
C ASN A 199 3.31 -8.11 -4.38
N GLY A 200 2.46 -7.22 -3.83
CA GLY A 200 1.08 -7.57 -3.51
C GLY A 200 0.25 -7.89 -4.74
N ASN A 201 0.52 -7.19 -5.85
CA ASN A 201 -0.10 -7.50 -7.14
C ASN A 201 0.32 -8.86 -7.71
N GLU A 202 1.49 -9.36 -7.35
CA GLU A 202 1.92 -10.71 -7.74
C GLU A 202 1.20 -11.78 -6.92
N LEU A 203 0.99 -11.56 -5.61
CA LEU A 203 0.16 -12.44 -4.78
C LEU A 203 -1.28 -12.58 -5.31
N LEU A 204 -1.84 -11.49 -5.84
CA LEU A 204 -3.15 -11.51 -6.49
C LEU A 204 -3.11 -12.36 -7.77
N ARG A 205 -2.11 -12.16 -8.63
CA ARG A 205 -1.98 -12.90 -9.90
C ARG A 205 -1.74 -14.38 -9.70
N SER A 206 -0.90 -14.76 -8.74
CA SER A 206 -0.68 -16.17 -8.39
C SER A 206 -1.94 -16.86 -7.90
N SER A 207 -2.93 -16.07 -7.45
CA SER A 207 -4.25 -16.52 -7.01
C SER A 207 -5.34 -16.35 -8.08
N GLY A 208 -4.96 -16.10 -9.34
CA GLY A 208 -5.89 -15.93 -10.47
C GLY A 208 -6.63 -14.59 -10.52
N LYS A 209 -6.26 -13.62 -9.68
CA LYS A 209 -6.89 -12.30 -9.60
C LYS A 209 -6.10 -11.24 -10.37
N LYS A 210 -6.78 -10.18 -10.77
CA LYS A 210 -6.13 -9.02 -11.41
C LYS A 210 -5.44 -8.16 -10.36
N GLY A 211 -4.21 -7.75 -10.65
CA GLY A 211 -3.54 -6.72 -9.85
C GLY A 211 -4.18 -5.34 -10.04
N SER A 212 -4.10 -4.51 -9.02
CA SER A 212 -4.63 -3.15 -8.99
C SER A 212 -3.55 -2.18 -8.51
N CYS A 213 -3.20 -1.19 -9.33
CA CYS A 213 -2.16 -0.21 -9.00
C CYS A 213 -2.82 1.14 -8.70
N PRO A 214 -2.75 1.66 -7.47
CA PRO A 214 -3.27 2.98 -7.13
C PRO A 214 -2.37 4.12 -7.63
N ILE A 215 -1.07 3.85 -7.83
CA ILE A 215 -0.09 4.85 -8.30
C ILE A 215 -0.43 5.33 -9.71
N SER A 216 -0.94 4.45 -10.57
CA SER A 216 -1.32 4.84 -11.92
C SER A 216 -2.42 5.91 -11.92
N GLN A 217 -3.36 5.81 -10.97
CA GLN A 217 -4.46 6.76 -10.79
C GLN A 217 -4.02 8.00 -10.00
N MET A 218 -3.12 7.84 -9.03
CA MET A 218 -2.49 8.96 -8.32
C MET A 218 -1.81 9.91 -9.30
N VAL A 219 -0.92 9.39 -10.15
CA VAL A 219 -0.17 10.19 -11.13
C VAL A 219 -1.11 10.86 -12.12
N LYS A 220 -2.11 10.13 -12.65
CA LYS A 220 -3.14 10.68 -13.54
C LYS A 220 -3.84 11.88 -12.91
N SER A 221 -4.35 11.72 -11.69
CA SER A 221 -5.08 12.75 -10.95
C SER A 221 -4.20 13.96 -10.62
N ALA A 222 -2.99 13.68 -10.11
CA ALA A 222 -1.97 14.67 -9.80
C ALA A 222 -1.63 15.55 -11.01
N MET A 223 -1.36 14.92 -12.14
CA MET A 223 -0.98 15.58 -13.38
C MET A 223 -2.12 16.41 -13.96
N GLY A 224 -3.33 15.85 -14.07
CA GLY A 224 -4.47 16.58 -14.62
C GLY A 224 -4.82 17.84 -13.81
N LYS A 225 -4.65 17.78 -12.49
CA LYS A 225 -4.86 18.94 -11.60
C LYS A 225 -3.76 19.99 -11.72
N ALA A 226 -2.49 19.57 -11.75
CA ALA A 226 -1.37 20.50 -11.87
C ALA A 226 -1.40 21.21 -13.24
N LEU A 227 -1.57 20.45 -14.32
CA LEU A 227 -1.55 20.95 -15.69
C LEU A 227 -2.90 21.51 -16.16
N LYS A 228 -3.94 21.47 -15.31
CA LYS A 228 -5.30 21.95 -15.60
C LYS A 228 -5.87 21.42 -16.93
N THR A 229 -5.59 20.16 -17.24
CA THR A 229 -6.02 19.51 -18.48
C THR A 229 -6.46 18.06 -18.24
N GLY A 230 -7.11 17.47 -19.24
CA GLY A 230 -7.47 16.06 -19.27
C GLY A 230 -6.22 15.19 -19.34
N VAL A 231 -6.17 14.14 -18.52
CA VAL A 231 -5.11 13.12 -18.59
C VAL A 231 -5.77 11.75 -18.61
N GLU A 232 -5.38 10.92 -19.56
CA GLU A 232 -5.83 9.53 -19.70
C GLU A 232 -4.69 8.57 -19.38
N LEU A 233 -4.97 7.50 -18.64
CA LEU A 233 -4.05 6.38 -18.48
C LEU A 233 -4.27 5.42 -19.66
N THR A 234 -3.32 5.36 -20.59
CA THR A 234 -3.46 4.59 -21.84
C THR A 234 -2.94 3.16 -21.72
N GLY A 235 -2.17 2.85 -20.67
CA GLY A 235 -1.75 1.49 -20.40
C GLY A 235 -0.60 1.38 -19.42
N SER A 236 -0.15 0.13 -19.22
CA SER A 236 1.06 -0.16 -18.47
C SER A 236 1.86 -1.27 -19.15
N GLU A 237 3.17 -1.10 -19.27
CA GLU A 237 4.09 -2.15 -19.72
C GLU A 237 4.90 -2.67 -18.54
N LYS A 238 5.19 -3.98 -18.55
CA LYS A 238 5.92 -4.68 -17.46
C LYS A 238 7.05 -5.49 -18.08
N PRO A 239 8.17 -4.84 -18.45
CA PRO A 239 9.21 -5.45 -19.29
C PRO A 239 10.23 -6.29 -18.50
N GLY A 240 10.11 -6.35 -17.18
CA GLY A 240 11.15 -6.88 -16.31
C GLY A 240 10.61 -7.65 -15.10
N PRO A 241 11.43 -7.82 -14.05
CA PRO A 241 11.04 -8.49 -12.82
C PRO A 241 9.88 -7.77 -12.12
N VAL A 242 9.23 -8.46 -11.18
CA VAL A 242 8.20 -7.87 -10.32
C VAL A 242 8.74 -6.59 -9.69
N GLY A 243 7.99 -5.50 -9.84
CA GLY A 243 8.40 -4.18 -9.35
C GLY A 243 8.87 -3.22 -10.44
N GLU A 244 8.99 -3.67 -11.69
CA GLU A 244 9.35 -2.82 -12.84
C GLU A 244 8.17 -2.60 -13.79
N CYS A 245 7.83 -1.34 -14.06
CA CYS A 245 6.79 -0.99 -15.02
C CYS A 245 6.96 0.40 -15.65
N TYR A 246 6.30 0.58 -16.79
CA TYR A 246 6.07 1.86 -17.44
C TYR A 246 4.57 2.15 -17.40
N LEU A 247 4.17 3.28 -16.82
CA LEU A 247 2.79 3.76 -16.84
C LEU A 247 2.69 4.83 -17.92
N LYS A 248 1.76 4.66 -18.87
CA LYS A 248 1.64 5.53 -20.04
C LYS A 248 0.41 6.41 -19.94
N TYR A 249 0.59 7.69 -20.27
CA TYR A 249 -0.45 8.70 -20.19
C TYR A 249 -0.56 9.47 -21.50
N LYS A 250 -1.79 9.89 -21.82
CA LYS A 250 -2.07 10.87 -22.86
C LYS A 250 -2.62 12.12 -22.21
N ILE A 251 -2.08 13.27 -22.59
CA ILE A 251 -2.46 14.59 -22.10
C ILE A 251 -3.32 15.24 -23.17
N SER A 252 -4.51 15.70 -22.81
CA SER A 252 -5.34 16.49 -23.70
C SER A 252 -4.64 17.81 -23.98
N MET A 253 -4.46 18.13 -25.27
CA MET A 253 -4.03 19.46 -25.71
C MET A 253 -5.23 20.41 -25.77
#